data_AF-A0A0U3PLW4-F1
#
_entry.id   AF-A0A0U3PLW4-F1
#
_cell.length_a   1.000
_cell.length_b   1.000
_cell.length_c   1.000
_cell.angle_alpha   90.00
_cell.angle_beta   90.00
_cell.angle_gamma   90.00
#
_symmetry.space_group_name_H-M   'P 1'
#
loop_
_entity.id
_entity.type
_entity.pdbx_description
1 polymer ?
#
loop_
_entity_poly.entity_id
_entity_poly.type
_entity_poly.pdbx_seq_one_letter_code
_entity_poly.pdbx_strand_id
1 'polypeptide(L)'
;MFPMHHAIAERMADDHLPSCWRRRTATGRAVTGRRPVHLFFGMRNPDSDFLYGDDLAGWQAEGRLSRLSTAVSRGAQPRHVQDALRAEAAQVADAIRQGAKVMVCGGRDMAQGVNGALEDILAPMGLTPAMLKAGGRYVEDVY
;
A
#
# COMPACT_ATOMS: atom_id res chain seq x y z
N MET A 1 18.16 2.20 14.04
CA MET A 1 17.27 3.39 13.98
C MET A 1 17.02 3.69 12.50
N PHE A 2 16.17 2.89 11.85
CA PHE A 2 15.97 2.91 10.39
C PHE A 2 14.64 3.61 10.05
N PRO A 3 14.61 4.54 9.07
CA PRO A 3 13.38 5.23 8.66
C PRO A 3 12.57 4.34 7.69
N MET A 4 11.61 3.62 8.25
CA MET A 4 10.66 2.71 7.58
C MET A 4 9.62 3.49 6.72
N HIS A 5 9.72 3.47 5.39
CA HIS A 5 8.66 4.03 4.50
C HIS A 5 7.88 2.86 3.84
N HIS A 6 6.58 2.67 4.12
CA HIS A 6 5.81 1.51 3.62
C HIS A 6 4.35 1.85 3.23
N ALA A 7 3.98 1.94 1.96
CA ALA A 7 2.58 2.22 1.60
C ALA A 7 1.83 1.03 0.99
N ILE A 8 0.61 0.83 1.50
CA ILE A 8 -0.55 0.15 0.91
C ILE A 8 -0.28 -1.29 0.50
N ALA A 9 -0.69 -2.24 1.34
CA ALA A 9 -1.18 -3.52 0.81
C ALA A 9 -2.33 -4.01 1.68
N GLU A 10 -3.27 -4.74 1.10
CA GLU A 10 -4.37 -5.35 1.85
C GLU A 10 -4.19 -6.87 1.96
N ARG A 11 -4.16 -7.36 3.19
CA ARG A 11 -4.38 -8.75 3.64
C ARG A 11 -3.41 -9.83 3.12
N MET A 12 -2.30 -10.02 3.83
CA MET A 12 -1.58 -11.29 3.89
C MET A 12 -2.00 -12.09 5.12
N ALA A 13 -2.40 -13.34 4.92
CA ALA A 13 -2.22 -14.39 5.92
C ALA A 13 -0.85 -15.01 5.64
N ASP A 14 0.12 -14.83 6.55
CA ASP A 14 1.01 -15.87 7.11
C ASP A 14 2.13 -15.24 7.98
N ASP A 15 2.69 -16.01 8.91
CA ASP A 15 3.23 -15.64 10.24
C ASP A 15 4.48 -14.72 10.33
N HIS A 16 4.99 -14.18 9.22
CA HIS A 16 6.32 -13.54 9.16
C HIS A 16 6.33 -12.01 8.89
N LEU A 17 5.20 -11.31 9.04
CA LEU A 17 5.14 -9.87 8.75
C LEU A 17 5.58 -8.96 9.92
N PRO A 18 6.09 -7.74 9.68
CA PRO A 18 6.33 -6.74 10.70
C PRO A 18 5.07 -6.45 11.54
N SER A 19 5.20 -6.05 12.80
CA SER A 19 4.09 -5.89 13.76
C SER A 19 2.95 -4.96 13.27
N CYS A 20 3.24 -4.00 12.39
CA CYS A 20 2.24 -3.12 11.76
C CYS A 20 1.25 -3.87 10.84
N TRP A 21 1.64 -5.03 10.31
CA TRP A 21 0.79 -5.91 9.49
C TRP A 21 0.04 -6.97 10.32
N ARG A 22 0.40 -7.13 11.60
CA ARG A 22 -0.16 -8.17 12.49
C ARG A 22 -1.52 -7.80 13.09
N ARG A 23 -1.93 -6.52 13.05
CA ARG A 23 -3.08 -6.04 13.84
C ARG A 23 -4.41 -6.06 13.08
N ARG A 24 -4.88 -7.24 12.60
CA ARG A 24 -6.32 -7.63 12.52
C ARG A 24 -6.56 -9.08 12.04
N THR A 25 -6.09 -10.10 12.77
CA THR A 25 -6.49 -11.51 12.54
C THR A 25 -7.62 -11.97 13.48
N ALA A 26 -8.58 -11.10 13.81
CA ALA A 26 -9.73 -11.45 14.64
C ALA A 26 -11.05 -11.08 13.96
N THR A 27 -11.38 -11.77 12.87
CA THR A 27 -12.79 -12.03 12.49
C THR A 27 -12.80 -13.15 11.45
N GLY A 28 -13.15 -14.35 11.92
CA GLY A 28 -13.24 -15.57 11.13
C GLY A 28 -14.34 -15.49 10.08
N ARG A 29 -13.97 -15.01 8.89
CA ARG A 29 -14.73 -15.29 7.67
C ARG A 29 -13.75 -15.73 6.60
N ALA A 30 -13.79 -17.02 6.27
CA ALA A 30 -13.18 -17.57 5.08
C ALA A 30 -13.76 -16.80 3.88
N VAL A 31 -12.94 -15.92 3.29
CA VAL A 31 -13.25 -15.31 2.00
C VAL A 31 -12.61 -16.25 0.99
N THR A 32 -13.42 -17.11 0.40
CA THR A 32 -13.07 -17.89 -0.78
C THR A 32 -12.75 -16.90 -1.91
N GLY A 33 -11.50 -16.90 -2.37
CA GLY A 33 -10.98 -15.96 -3.37
C GLY A 33 -9.92 -15.03 -2.79
N ARG A 34 -8.66 -15.28 -3.15
CA ARG A 34 -7.54 -14.40 -2.83
C ARG A 34 -7.79 -13.06 -3.54
N ARG A 35 -8.08 -12.00 -2.78
CA ARG A 35 -8.26 -10.66 -3.37
C ARG A 35 -6.92 -10.16 -3.89
N PRO A 36 -6.89 -9.42 -5.02
CA PRO A 36 -5.65 -8.92 -5.58
C PRO A 36 -4.98 -7.95 -4.61
N VAL A 37 -3.67 -8.14 -4.42
CA VAL A 37 -2.86 -7.31 -3.51
C VAL A 37 -1.94 -6.44 -4.34
N HIS A 38 -2.08 -5.12 -4.18
CA HIS A 38 -1.21 -4.12 -4.81
C HIS A 38 -0.34 -3.49 -3.71
N LEU A 39 0.98 -3.55 -3.87
CA LEU A 39 1.95 -2.96 -2.95
C LEU A 39 2.68 -1.78 -3.60
N PHE A 40 2.69 -0.63 -2.93
CA PHE A 40 3.42 0.57 -3.35
C PHE A 40 4.59 0.84 -2.42
N PHE A 41 5.81 0.45 -2.82
CA PHE A 41 6.98 0.52 -1.95
C PHE A 41 7.86 1.73 -2.28
N GLY A 42 8.07 2.61 -1.30
CA GLY A 42 8.93 3.79 -1.43
C GLY A 42 10.31 3.57 -0.80
N MET A 43 11.37 3.87 -1.54
CA MET A 43 12.76 3.71 -1.10
C MET A 43 13.62 4.92 -1.51
N ARG A 44 14.80 5.07 -0.89
CA ARG A 44 15.76 6.12 -1.30
C ARG A 44 16.77 5.55 -2.28
N ASN A 45 17.38 4.42 -1.94
CA ASN A 45 18.31 3.70 -2.80
C ASN A 45 17.87 2.23 -2.98
N PRO A 46 17.69 1.73 -4.21
CA PRO A 46 17.27 0.34 -4.44
C PRO A 46 18.26 -0.69 -3.88
N ASP A 47 19.57 -0.42 -3.92
CA ASP A 47 20.58 -1.39 -3.49
C ASP A 47 20.70 -1.52 -1.96
N SER A 48 20.15 -0.58 -1.19
CA SER A 48 20.35 -0.52 0.27
C SER A 48 19.06 -0.45 1.07
N ASP A 49 18.02 0.14 0.50
CA ASP A 49 16.73 0.37 1.16
C ASP A 49 15.63 -0.57 0.64
N PHE A 50 15.93 -1.49 -0.28
CA PHE A 50 14.99 -2.52 -0.70
C PHE A 50 14.94 -3.68 0.30
N LEU A 51 14.49 -3.33 1.50
CA LEU A 51 14.19 -4.26 2.57
C LEU A 51 13.09 -5.21 2.03
N TYR A 52 13.35 -6.52 1.99
CA TYR A 52 12.44 -7.58 1.50
C TYR A 52 12.37 -7.81 -0.01
N GLY A 53 13.37 -7.39 -0.80
CA GLY A 53 13.32 -7.60 -2.25
C GLY A 53 13.07 -9.04 -2.69
N ASP A 54 13.80 -9.99 -2.10
CA ASP A 54 13.67 -11.42 -2.43
C ASP A 54 12.32 -12.00 -1.97
N ASP A 55 11.85 -11.61 -0.78
CA ASP A 55 10.56 -12.05 -0.25
C ASP A 55 9.39 -11.52 -1.09
N LEU A 56 9.47 -10.24 -1.51
CA LEU A 56 8.47 -9.61 -2.37
C LEU A 56 8.43 -10.28 -3.75
N ALA A 57 9.58 -10.62 -4.33
CA ALA A 57 9.67 -11.35 -5.57
C ALA A 57 9.05 -12.76 -5.44
N GLY A 58 9.34 -13.46 -4.33
CA GLY A 58 8.71 -14.73 -3.98
C GLY A 58 7.18 -14.62 -3.88
N TRP A 59 6.67 -13.57 -3.24
CA TRP A 59 5.23 -13.36 -3.12
C TRP A 59 4.54 -13.04 -4.45
N GLN A 60 5.22 -12.39 -5.38
CA GLN A 60 4.70 -12.22 -6.74
C GLN A 60 4.63 -13.56 -7.47
N ALA A 61 5.69 -14.37 -7.39
CA ALA A 61 5.73 -15.70 -8.01
C ALA A 61 4.65 -16.64 -7.45
N GLU A 62 4.39 -16.58 -6.14
CA GLU A 62 3.35 -17.34 -5.45
C GLU A 62 1.93 -16.78 -5.64
N GLY A 63 1.77 -15.68 -6.39
CA GLY A 63 0.49 -15.01 -6.61
C GLY A 63 -0.15 -14.45 -5.34
N ARG A 64 0.64 -14.19 -4.29
CA ARG A 64 0.19 -13.49 -3.08
C ARG A 64 0.21 -11.99 -3.26
N LEU A 65 1.15 -11.50 -4.07
CA LEU A 65 1.27 -10.13 -4.49
C LEU A 65 0.90 -10.01 -5.96
N SER A 66 -0.24 -9.40 -6.27
CA SER A 66 -0.68 -9.22 -7.65
C SER A 66 0.12 -8.14 -8.36
N ARG A 67 0.58 -7.13 -7.63
CA ARG A 67 1.38 -6.05 -8.20
C ARG A 67 2.31 -5.42 -7.18
N LEU A 68 3.54 -5.15 -7.61
CA LEU A 68 4.55 -4.42 -6.85
C LEU A 68 4.95 -3.18 -7.67
N SER A 69 4.72 -2.00 -7.10
CA SER A 69 5.12 -0.72 -7.70
C SER A 69 6.11 -0.04 -6.77
N THR A 70 7.35 0.11 -7.23
CA THR A 70 8.42 0.73 -6.46
C THR A 70 8.62 2.19 -6.86
N ALA A 71 8.93 3.03 -5.88
CA ALA A 71 9.22 4.44 -6.07
C ALA A 71 10.57 4.79 -5.42
N VAL A 72 11.51 5.27 -6.23
CA VAL A 72 12.88 5.58 -5.78
C VAL A 72 13.05 7.09 -5.73
N SER A 73 13.19 7.65 -4.53
CA SER A 73 13.28 9.10 -4.32
C SER A 73 14.63 9.71 -4.71
N ARG A 74 15.73 8.95 -4.68
CA ARG A 74 17.08 9.44 -5.06
C ARG A 74 17.61 8.86 -6.38
N GLY A 75 16.73 8.27 -7.19
CA GLY A 75 17.09 7.75 -8.51
C GLY A 75 17.30 8.86 -9.54
N ALA A 76 17.70 8.47 -10.76
CA ALA A 76 17.84 9.41 -11.88
C ALA A 76 16.53 10.14 -12.23
N GLN A 77 15.38 9.52 -11.92
CA GLN A 77 14.07 10.16 -11.93
C GLN A 77 13.45 10.01 -10.53
N PRO A 78 13.56 11.05 -9.67
CA PRO A 78 12.98 11.03 -8.33
C PRO A 78 11.49 10.74 -8.39
N ARG A 79 11.07 9.67 -7.72
CA ARG A 79 9.66 9.27 -7.64
C ARG A 79 9.31 8.92 -6.22
N HIS A 80 8.16 9.41 -5.77
CA HIS A 80 7.58 9.05 -4.49
C HIS A 80 6.36 8.13 -4.67
N VAL A 81 5.90 7.55 -3.56
CA VAL A 81 4.74 6.64 -3.55
C VAL A 81 3.50 7.32 -4.12
N GLN A 82 3.26 8.59 -3.77
CA GLN A 82 2.12 9.35 -4.28
C GLN A 82 2.12 9.49 -5.81
N ASP A 83 3.31 9.54 -6.43
CA ASP A 83 3.43 9.63 -7.89
C ASP A 83 3.11 8.28 -8.54
N ALA A 84 3.56 7.18 -7.92
CA ALA A 84 3.21 5.83 -8.35
C ALA A 84 1.69 5.57 -8.22
N LEU A 85 1.05 6.05 -7.15
CA LEU A 85 -0.40 5.99 -6.99
C LEU A 85 -1.14 6.75 -8.09
N ARG A 86 -0.69 7.97 -8.43
CA ARG A 86 -1.29 8.76 -9.51
C ARG A 86 -1.10 8.11 -10.88
N ALA A 87 0.07 7.50 -11.14
CA ALA A 87 0.33 6.77 -12.38
C ALA A 87 -0.61 5.56 -12.55
N GLU A 88 -1.01 4.93 -11.45
CA GLU A 88 -1.94 3.79 -11.42
C GLU A 88 -3.34 4.16 -10.90
N ALA A 89 -3.73 5.42 -11.05
CA ALA A 89 -4.97 5.97 -10.50
C ALA A 89 -6.20 5.14 -10.90
N ALA A 90 -6.29 4.73 -12.16
CA ALA A 90 -7.43 3.96 -12.67
C ALA A 90 -7.54 2.59 -11.98
N GLN A 91 -6.42 1.88 -11.79
CA GLN A 91 -6.39 0.59 -11.13
C GLN A 91 -6.72 0.72 -9.63
N VAL A 92 -6.16 1.73 -8.97
CA VAL A 92 -6.43 2.02 -7.55
C VAL A 92 -7.91 2.36 -7.35
N ALA A 93 -8.48 3.22 -8.20
CA ALA A 93 -9.89 3.58 -8.17
C ALA A 93 -10.79 2.34 -8.33
N ASP A 94 -10.48 1.47 -9.30
CA ASP A 94 -11.23 0.25 -9.54
C ASP A 94 -11.16 -0.73 -8.35
N ALA A 95 -9.97 -0.93 -7.78
CA ALA A 95 -9.81 -1.73 -6.56
C ALA A 95 -10.67 -1.20 -5.40
N ILE A 96 -10.71 0.13 -5.22
CA ILE A 96 -11.53 0.77 -4.18
C ILE A 96 -13.03 0.60 -4.45
N ARG A 97 -13.48 0.64 -5.72
CA ARG A 97 -14.88 0.30 -6.10
C ARG A 97 -15.23 -1.13 -5.74
N GLN A 98 -14.30 -2.06 -5.98
CA GLN A 98 -14.46 -3.48 -5.65
C GLN A 98 -14.38 -3.77 -4.14
N GLY A 99 -14.21 -2.73 -3.31
CA GLY A 99 -14.20 -2.87 -1.85
C GLY A 99 -12.84 -3.23 -1.28
N ALA A 100 -11.75 -2.84 -1.95
CA ALA A 100 -10.42 -2.84 -1.36
C ALA A 100 -10.36 -1.92 -0.14
N LYS A 101 -9.43 -2.23 0.75
CA LYS A 101 -8.99 -1.38 1.85
C LYS A 101 -7.57 -0.91 1.59
N VAL A 102 -7.30 0.25 2.13
CA VAL A 102 -6.06 0.98 1.97
C VAL A 102 -5.34 0.99 3.32
N MET A 103 -4.05 0.65 3.32
CA MET A 103 -3.24 0.61 4.55
C MET A 103 -1.96 1.41 4.36
N VAL A 104 -1.82 2.59 4.94
CA VAL A 104 -0.65 3.44 4.76
C VAL A 104 0.25 3.33 5.98
N CYS A 105 1.55 3.06 5.83
CA CYS A 105 2.48 3.09 6.97
C CYS A 105 3.83 3.79 6.68
N GLY A 106 4.41 4.44 7.68
CA GLY A 106 5.70 5.13 7.51
C GLY A 106 5.71 6.58 7.94
N GLY A 107 6.54 7.40 7.32
CA GLY A 107 6.71 8.80 7.71
C GLY A 107 5.50 9.69 7.40
N ARG A 108 5.27 10.71 8.24
CA ARG A 108 4.16 11.67 8.11
C ARG A 108 4.08 12.35 6.76
N ASP A 109 5.20 12.80 6.22
CA ASP A 109 5.24 13.50 4.93
C ASP A 109 4.80 12.58 3.79
N MET A 110 5.20 11.30 3.85
CA MET A 110 4.76 10.29 2.88
C MET A 110 3.25 10.03 3.00
N ALA A 111 2.74 9.88 4.23
CA ALA A 111 1.32 9.66 4.45
C ALA A 111 0.45 10.83 3.98
N GLN A 112 0.90 12.07 4.20
CA GLN A 112 0.22 13.27 3.66
C GLN A 112 0.20 13.27 2.13
N GLY A 113 1.34 12.97 1.49
CA GLY A 113 1.42 12.84 0.04
C GLY A 113 0.49 11.78 -0.53
N VAL A 114 0.40 10.62 0.14
CA VAL A 114 -0.52 9.53 -0.22
C VAL A 114 -1.98 9.93 -0.05
N ASN A 115 -2.32 10.60 1.05
CA ASN A 115 -3.69 11.09 1.28
C ASN A 115 -4.11 12.06 0.16
N GLY A 116 -3.27 13.02 -0.20
CA GLY A 116 -3.55 13.94 -1.31
C GLY A 116 -3.71 13.22 -2.66
N ALA A 117 -2.83 12.25 -2.97
CA ALA A 117 -3.00 11.44 -4.19
C ALA A 117 -4.30 10.64 -4.20
N LEU A 118 -4.73 10.10 -3.05
CA LEU A 118 -5.99 9.39 -2.95
C LEU A 118 -7.19 10.32 -3.05
N GLU A 119 -7.13 11.55 -2.54
CA GLU A 119 -8.17 12.56 -2.78
C GLU A 119 -8.36 12.79 -4.29
N ASP A 120 -7.26 13.00 -5.02
CA ASP A 120 -7.29 13.19 -6.49
C ASP A 120 -7.93 11.99 -7.21
N ILE A 121 -7.56 10.77 -6.81
CA ILE A 121 -8.04 9.51 -7.43
C ILE A 121 -9.53 9.27 -7.11
N LEU A 122 -9.97 9.62 -5.91
CA LEU A 122 -11.32 9.35 -5.41
C LEU A 122 -12.33 10.45 -5.80
N ALA A 123 -11.87 11.67 -6.09
CA ALA A 123 -12.75 12.80 -6.42
C ALA A 123 -13.73 12.48 -7.57
N PRO A 124 -13.30 11.88 -8.71
CA PRO A 124 -14.21 11.51 -9.80
C PRO A 124 -15.25 10.44 -9.42
N MET A 125 -15.05 9.76 -8.29
CA MET A 125 -15.95 8.73 -7.78
C MET A 125 -16.94 9.27 -6.75
N GLY A 126 -16.83 10.55 -6.37
CA GLY A 126 -17.58 11.12 -5.25
C GLY A 126 -17.20 10.51 -3.89
N LEU A 127 -16.00 9.93 -3.79
CA LEU A 127 -15.47 9.35 -2.55
C LEU A 127 -14.37 10.25 -1.97
N THR A 128 -14.11 10.08 -0.68
CA THR A 128 -12.97 10.71 0.00
C THR A 128 -12.24 9.71 0.87
N PRO A 129 -10.95 9.92 1.19
CA PRO A 129 -10.25 9.08 2.16
C PRO A 129 -10.95 9.04 3.51
N ALA A 130 -11.57 10.15 3.92
CA ALA A 130 -12.38 10.23 5.15
C ALA A 130 -13.57 9.25 5.14
N MET A 131 -14.27 9.12 4.01
CA MET A 131 -15.35 8.13 3.87
C MET A 131 -14.81 6.70 3.95
N LEU A 132 -13.64 6.43 3.38
CA LEU A 132 -12.99 5.13 3.51
C LEU A 132 -12.56 4.84 4.96
N LYS A 133 -12.06 5.85 5.68
CA LYS A 133 -11.72 5.77 7.12
C LYS A 133 -12.97 5.44 7.95
N ALA A 134 -14.06 6.19 7.75
CA ALA A 134 -15.33 5.96 8.43
C ALA A 134 -15.89 4.55 8.16
N GLY A 135 -15.72 4.04 6.94
CA GLY A 135 -16.09 2.66 6.56
C GLY A 135 -15.11 1.58 7.03
N GLY A 136 -14.06 1.91 7.77
CA GLY A 136 -13.04 0.96 8.22
C GLY A 136 -12.22 0.33 7.08
N ARG A 137 -12.23 0.97 5.90
CA ARG A 137 -11.50 0.57 4.69
C ARG A 137 -10.23 1.37 4.46
N TYR A 138 -9.85 2.23 5.39
CA TYR A 138 -8.61 2.97 5.32
C TYR A 138 -7.97 3.01 6.70
N VAL A 139 -6.70 2.59 6.78
CA VAL A 139 -5.92 2.54 8.01
C VAL A 139 -4.58 3.23 7.76
N GLU A 140 -4.15 4.06 8.71
CA GLU A 140 -2.85 4.73 8.72
C GLU A 140 -2.07 4.29 9.97
N ASP A 141 -0.83 3.87 9.79
CA ASP A 141 0.14 3.60 10.87
C ASP A 141 1.41 4.44 10.61
N VAL A 142 1.35 5.69 11.04
CA VAL A 142 2.31 6.74 10.71
C VAL A 142 3.08 7.17 11.95
N TYR A 143 4.40 7.32 11.85
CA TYR A 143 5.28 7.68 12.98
C TYR A 143 5.91 9.07 12.83
#